data_AF-A0A968A1X1-F1
#
_entry.id   AF-A0A968A1X1-F1
#
_cell.length_a   1.000
_cell.length_b   1.000
_cell.length_c   1.000
_cell.angle_alpha   90.00
_cell.angle_beta   90.00
_cell.angle_gamma   90.00
#
_symmetry.space_group_name_H-M   'P 1'
#
loop_
_entity.id
_entity.type
_entity.pdbx_description
1 polymer ?
#
loop_
_entity_poly.entity_id
_entity_poly.type
_entity_poly.pdbx_seq_one_letter_code
_entity_poly.pdbx_strand_id
1 'polypeptide(L)'
;MGEAKILEVKNNVLLLGLGNRWQYDSGFTFGFDWFELIVPVGKASVKENFLHTVKDQNERDDIQDVIDYMRTGMTFNAIKLHVGYAF
;
A
#
# COMPACT_ATOMS: atom_id res chain seq x y z
N MET A 1 -19.21 -23.75 8.53
CA MET A 1 -18.06 -22.87 8.80
C MET A 1 -17.53 -22.41 7.45
N GLY A 2 -17.76 -21.14 7.09
CA GLY A 2 -17.21 -20.59 5.86
C GLY A 2 -15.76 -20.24 6.07
N GLU A 3 -14.85 -20.80 5.27
CA GLU A 3 -13.46 -20.36 5.23
C GLU A 3 -13.43 -18.90 4.78
N ALA A 4 -12.87 -18.01 5.59
CA ALA A 4 -12.65 -16.64 5.19
C ALA A 4 -11.65 -16.65 4.04
N LYS A 5 -12.12 -16.38 2.82
CA LYS A 5 -11.25 -16.28 1.66
C LYS A 5 -10.47 -14.98 1.75
N ILE A 6 -9.15 -15.08 1.81
CA ILE A 6 -8.25 -13.93 1.91
C ILE A 6 -7.89 -13.47 0.49
N LEU A 7 -8.24 -12.22 0.17
CA LEU A 7 -7.75 -11.54 -1.03
C LEU A 7 -6.34 -11.02 -0.75
N GLU A 8 -5.36 -11.43 -1.55
CA GLU A 8 -3.99 -10.95 -1.49
C GLU A 8 -3.67 -10.16 -2.76
N VAL A 9 -3.41 -8.86 -2.60
CA VAL A 9 -3.00 -7.95 -3.69
C VAL A 9 -1.60 -7.47 -3.40
N LYS A 10 -0.65 -7.78 -4.30
CA LYS A 10 0.71 -7.27 -4.22
C LYS A 10 0.87 -6.14 -5.21
N ASN A 11 1.25 -4.97 -4.74
CA ASN A 11 1.54 -3.83 -5.59
C ASN A 11 2.93 -3.28 -5.29
N ASN A 12 3.64 -2.80 -6.32
CA ASN A 12 4.84 -2.02 -6.13
C ASN A 12 4.43 -0.55 -6.09
N VAL A 13 4.98 0.22 -5.16
CA VAL A 13 4.63 1.63 -4.99
C VAL A 13 5.91 2.46 -4.91
N LEU A 14 5.90 3.63 -5.54
CA LEU A 14 6.85 4.70 -5.27
C LEU A 14 6.31 5.55 -4.13
N LEU A 15 7.17 5.83 -3.17
CA LEU A 15 6.89 6.73 -2.05
C LEU A 15 7.68 8.03 -2.26
N LEU A 16 6.96 9.13 -2.41
CA LEU A 16 7.52 10.47 -2.55
C LEU A 16 7.13 11.29 -1.33
N GLY A 17 8.07 11.41 -0.40
CA GLY A 17 7.88 12.13 0.87
C GLY A 17 8.70 13.40 0.94
N LEU A 18 8.13 14.48 1.48
CA LEU A 18 8.84 15.68 1.91
C LEU A 18 8.75 15.80 3.43
N GLY A 19 9.92 15.84 4.07
CA GLY A 19 10.02 15.73 5.52
C GLY A 19 11.36 16.18 6.08
N ASN A 20 11.40 16.22 7.40
CA ASN A 20 12.60 16.50 8.17
C ASN A 20 13.10 15.19 8.78
N ARG A 21 14.39 14.91 8.64
CA ARG A 21 15.07 13.77 9.25
C ARG A 21 16.26 14.26 10.04
N TRP A 22 16.40 13.75 11.26
CA TRP A 22 17.51 13.99 12.16
C TRP A 22 18.19 12.66 12.45
N GLN A 23 19.46 12.58 12.11
CA GLN A 23 20.33 11.47 12.42
C GLN A 23 21.30 11.90 13.51
N TYR A 24 21.41 11.11 14.56
CA TYR A 24 22.32 11.33 15.67
C TYR A 24 23.53 10.40 15.52
N ASP A 25 24.70 10.84 16.01
CA ASP A 25 25.95 10.07 15.94
C ASP A 25 25.87 8.71 16.65
N SER A 26 24.89 8.53 17.54
CA SER A 26 24.58 7.26 18.21
C SER A 26 23.94 6.21 17.30
N GLY A 27 23.72 6.51 16.02
CA GLY A 27 23.02 5.65 15.07
C GLY A 27 21.49 5.80 15.11
N PHE A 28 20.95 6.54 16.08
CA PHE A 28 19.52 6.81 16.16
C PHE A 28 19.09 7.80 15.07
N THR A 29 17.94 7.53 14.45
CA THR A 29 17.31 8.42 13.46
C THR A 29 15.86 8.66 13.85
N PHE A 30 15.45 9.93 13.86
CA PHE A 30 14.07 10.36 14.02
C PHE A 30 13.71 11.30 12.89
N GLY A 31 12.46 11.26 12.44
CA GLY A 31 11.99 12.20 11.44
C GLY A 31 10.50 12.17 11.29
N PHE A 32 10.02 13.05 10.44
CA PHE A 32 8.64 13.07 10.03
C PHE A 32 8.50 13.65 8.63
N ASP A 33 7.55 13.12 7.88
CA ASP A 33 7.16 13.64 6.58
C ASP A 33 5.86 14.43 6.74
N TRP A 34 5.88 15.67 6.25
CA TRP A 34 4.72 16.57 6.16
C TRP A 34 3.79 16.17 5.04
N PHE A 35 4.32 15.53 4.00
CA PHE A 35 3.56 15.11 2.83
C PHE A 35 4.21 13.85 2.29
N GLU A 36 3.43 12.79 2.11
CA GLU A 36 3.85 11.57 1.41
C GLU A 36 2.82 11.22 0.34
N LEU A 37 3.30 11.14 -0.90
CA LEU A 37 2.54 10.65 -2.04
C LEU A 37 2.96 9.21 -2.33
N ILE A 38 1.98 8.32 -2.32
CA ILE A 38 2.13 6.91 -2.68
C ILE A 38 1.59 6.74 -4.09
N VAL A 39 2.49 6.43 -5.02
CA VAL A 39 2.15 6.22 -6.43
C VAL A 39 2.34 4.74 -6.76
N PRO A 40 1.27 4.00 -7.10
CA PRO A 40 1.40 2.68 -7.68
C PRO A 40 2.31 2.68 -8.91
N VAL A 41 3.28 1.77 -8.95
CA VAL A 41 4.14 1.58 -10.11
C VAL A 41 4.10 0.15 -10.60
N GLY A 42 3.67 -0.03 -11.84
CA GLY A 42 3.59 -1.34 -12.48
C GLY A 42 2.29 -2.08 -12.19
N LYS A 43 2.29 -3.38 -12.50
CA LYS A 43 1.08 -4.22 -12.44
C LYS A 43 0.94 -4.82 -11.04
N ALA A 44 -0.18 -4.58 -10.37
CA ALA A 44 -0.48 -5.30 -9.13
C ALA A 44 -0.80 -6.77 -9.44
N SER A 45 -0.11 -7.69 -8.79
CA SER A 45 -0.38 -9.12 -8.88
C SER A 45 -1.55 -9.46 -7.97
N VAL A 46 -2.67 -9.82 -8.58
CA VAL A 46 -3.85 -10.37 -7.91
C VAL A 46 -3.82 -11.87 -8.16
N LYS A 47 -4.01 -12.70 -7.13
CA LYS A 47 -4.20 -14.13 -7.34
C LYS A 47 -5.51 -14.35 -8.12
N GLU A 48 -5.41 -14.65 -9.42
CA GLU A 48 -6.56 -14.86 -10.33
C GLU A 48 -7.59 -15.85 -9.79
N ASN A 49 -7.15 -16.83 -9.00
CA ASN A 49 -8.03 -17.85 -8.41
C ASN A 49 -9.12 -17.27 -7.48
N PHE A 50 -8.93 -16.08 -6.90
CA PHE A 50 -9.95 -15.47 -6.04
C PHE A 50 -11.16 -15.01 -6.86
N LEU A 51 -10.94 -14.32 -7.97
CA LEU A 51 -12.00 -13.76 -8.83
C LEU A 51 -12.84 -14.86 -9.49
N HIS A 52 -12.29 -16.03 -9.78
CA HIS A 52 -13.04 -17.17 -10.33
C HIS A 52 -13.89 -17.92 -9.32
N THR A 53 -13.73 -17.65 -8.02
CA THR A 53 -14.47 -18.32 -6.95
C THR A 53 -15.68 -17.50 -6.46
N VAL A 54 -15.80 -16.25 -6.91
CA VAL A 54 -16.97 -15.40 -6.64
C VAL A 54 -18.04 -15.73 -7.68
N LYS A 55 -19.19 -16.23 -7.22
CA LYS A 55 -20.30 -16.66 -8.10
C LYS A 55 -21.21 -15.50 -8.48
N ASP A 56 -21.31 -14.50 -7.62
CA ASP A 56 -22.09 -13.29 -7.88
C ASP A 56 -21.27 -12.33 -8.74
N GLN A 57 -21.87 -11.88 -9.84
CA GLN A 57 -21.21 -10.97 -10.77
C GLN A 57 -21.05 -9.57 -10.19
N ASN A 58 -22.02 -9.10 -9.39
CA ASN A 58 -21.95 -7.76 -8.79
C ASN A 58 -20.82 -7.69 -7.77
N GLU A 59 -20.67 -8.72 -6.92
CA GLU A 59 -19.56 -8.79 -5.97
C GLU A 59 -18.21 -8.83 -6.69
N ARG A 60 -18.14 -9.50 -7.84
CA ARG A 60 -16.93 -9.59 -8.64
C ARG A 60 -16.52 -8.23 -9.22
N ASP A 61 -17.50 -7.48 -9.72
CA ASP A 61 -17.27 -6.16 -10.30
C ASP A 61 -16.83 -5.16 -9.21
N ASP A 62 -17.46 -5.19 -8.03
CA ASP A 62 -17.03 -4.37 -6.88
C ASP A 62 -15.58 -4.69 -6.44
N ILE A 63 -15.23 -5.98 -6.38
CA ILE A 63 -13.86 -6.41 -6.04
C ILE A 63 -12.87 -5.94 -7.12
N GLN A 64 -13.26 -6.02 -8.40
CA GLN A 64 -12.43 -5.58 -9.51
C GLN A 64 -12.18 -4.07 -9.45
N ASP A 65 -13.19 -3.27 -9.14
CA ASP A 65 -13.07 -1.82 -8.97
C ASP A 65 -12.13 -1.46 -7.82
N VAL A 66 -12.22 -2.17 -6.68
CA VAL A 66 -11.31 -1.98 -5.54
C VAL A 66 -9.87 -2.32 -5.91
N ILE A 67 -9.67 -3.41 -6.66
CA ILE A 67 -8.35 -3.82 -7.18
C ILE A 67 -7.80 -2.77 -8.13
N ASP A 68 -8.63 -2.23 -9.02
CA ASP A 68 -8.21 -1.25 -10.02
C ASP A 68 -7.91 0.11 -9.39
N TYR A 69 -8.66 0.50 -8.35
CA TYR A 69 -8.32 1.63 -7.49
C TYR A 69 -6.97 1.41 -6.79
N MET A 70 -6.71 0.24 -6.22
CA MET A 70 -5.39 -0.04 -5.61
C MET A 70 -4.25 -0.07 -6.64
N ARG A 71 -4.55 -0.37 -7.91
CA ARG A 71 -3.56 -0.39 -9.01
C ARG A 71 -3.22 1.00 -9.54
N THR A 72 -4.15 1.94 -9.50
CA THR A 72 -4.01 3.23 -10.20
C THR A 72 -4.15 4.44 -9.28
N GLY A 73 -4.80 4.26 -8.14
CA GLY A 73 -5.09 5.30 -7.17
C GLY A 73 -3.81 5.79 -6.49
N MET A 74 -3.59 7.10 -6.55
CA MET A 74 -2.57 7.75 -5.74
C MET A 74 -3.12 7.98 -4.34
N THR A 75 -2.34 7.64 -3.31
CA THR A 75 -2.70 7.91 -1.92
C THR A 75 -1.83 9.02 -1.38
N PHE A 76 -2.40 9.91 -0.57
CA PHE A 76 -1.70 11.01 0.06
C PHE A 76 -1.82 10.92 1.57
N ASN A 77 -0.67 10.97 2.25
CA ASN A 77 -0.58 11.02 3.70
C ASN A 77 -0.03 12.38 4.14
N ALA A 78 -0.68 13.01 5.11
CA ALA A 78 -0.31 14.34 5.59
C ALA A 78 0.70 14.32 6.75
N ILE A 79 0.81 13.24 7.52
CA ILE A 79 1.82 13.15 8.58
C ILE A 79 2.27 11.70 8.68
N LYS A 80 3.58 11.48 8.58
CA LYS A 80 4.20 10.18 8.84
C LYS A 80 5.41 10.35 9.73
N LEU A 81 5.48 9.58 10.81
CA LEU A 81 6.63 9.59 11.73
C LEU A 81 7.60 8.47 11.34
N HIS A 82 8.90 8.78 11.43
CA HIS A 82 9.99 7.85 11.17
C HIS A 82 10.86 7.70 12.41
N VAL A 83 11.11 6.45 12.78
CA VAL A 83 12.05 6.09 13.86
C VAL A 83 12.91 4.96 13.32
N GLY A 84 14.23 5.09 13.48
CA GLY A 84 15.19 4.11 12.99
C GLY A 84 16.44 4.07 13.87
N TYR A 85 17.19 2.98 13.73
CA TYR A 85 18.48 2.79 14.39
C TYR A 85 19.42 2.05 13.43
N ALA A 86 20.63 2.58 13.26
CA ALA A 86 21.71 1.97 12.49
C ALA A 86 22.82 1.51 13.45
N PHE A 87 23.31 0.28 13.27
CA PHE A 87 24.35 -0.37 14.06
C PHE A 87 25.69 -0.39 13.33
#